data_AF-A0A1Y2H061-F1
#
_entry.id   AF-A0A1Y2H061-F1
#
_cell.length_a   1.000
_cell.length_b   1.000
_cell.length_c   1.000
_cell.angle_alpha   90.00
_cell.angle_beta   90.00
_cell.angle_gamma   90.00
#
_symmetry.space_group_name_H-M   'P 1'
#
loop_
_entity.id
_entity.type
_entity.pdbx_description
1 polymer ?
#
loop_
_entity_poly.entity_id
_entity_poly.type
_entity_poly.pdbx_seq_one_letter_code
_entity_poly.pdbx_strand_id
1 'polypeptide(L)'
;MYRKNLDGAGFEDVLFQQLIRSPGLVLQTTNLAGENPLDVDLGATGYELMQKPPRMLGRDGMGILVRCYVGYERFSFIQGYRFIQVSVRDFKTYDKESAMIELAFDKGPGAKNQIEEYLDAAFGGFHEAILIGRGIRKRFEVKKDGILRKDFKVIYICGRGDFGEGASGKHGLPNHKLKALEYPEVRHICFGELKQSDLAL
;
A
#
# COMPACT_ATOMS: atom_id res chain seq x y z
N MET A 1 23.59 -1.89 17.87
CA MET A 1 23.62 -3.32 17.49
C MET A 1 22.34 -3.97 17.99
N TYR A 2 21.34 -4.20 17.12
CA TYR A 2 20.24 -5.17 17.26
C TYR A 2 19.49 -5.19 15.91
N ARG A 3 19.96 -6.02 14.97
CA ARG A 3 19.11 -6.46 13.86
C ARG A 3 18.15 -7.48 14.44
N LYS A 4 17.05 -7.03 15.05
CA LYS A 4 15.89 -7.90 15.22
C LYS A 4 15.44 -8.25 13.80
N ASN A 5 15.57 -9.51 13.41
CA ASN A 5 14.81 -10.04 12.28
C ASN A 5 13.34 -9.92 12.69
N LEU A 6 12.71 -8.80 12.34
CA LEU A 6 11.28 -8.62 12.56
C LEU A 6 10.56 -9.66 11.70
N ASP A 7 9.65 -10.41 12.31
CA ASP A 7 8.67 -11.17 11.56
C ASP A 7 7.66 -10.21 10.90
N GLY A 8 6.74 -10.75 10.10
CA GLY A 8 5.78 -9.92 9.36
C GLY A 8 4.94 -9.01 10.28
N ALA A 9 4.48 -9.54 11.42
CA ALA A 9 3.68 -8.80 12.39
C ALA A 9 4.49 -7.68 13.06
N GLY A 10 5.70 -7.99 13.55
CA GLY A 10 6.58 -7.00 14.15
C GLY A 10 7.01 -5.91 13.16
N PHE A 11 7.14 -6.24 11.87
CA PHE A 11 7.41 -5.26 10.83
C PHE A 11 6.23 -4.31 10.61
N GLU A 12 5.02 -4.85 10.46
CA GLU A 12 3.81 -4.05 10.31
C GLU A 12 3.60 -3.10 11.50
N ASP A 13 3.83 -3.57 12.74
CA ASP A 13 3.71 -2.75 13.94
C ASP A 13 4.71 -1.59 13.98
N VAL A 14 5.96 -1.84 13.61
CA VAL A 14 6.99 -0.79 13.56
C VAL A 14 6.65 0.25 12.50
N LEU A 15 6.22 -0.18 11.31
CA LEU A 15 5.79 0.72 10.25
C LEU A 15 4.57 1.53 10.66
N PHE A 16 3.57 0.90 11.29
CA PHE A 16 2.40 1.58 11.81
C PHE A 16 2.79 2.71 12.79
N GLN A 17 3.69 2.42 13.74
CA GLN A 17 4.17 3.42 14.69
C GLN A 17 4.88 4.59 14.00
N GLN A 18 5.64 4.33 12.93
CA GLN A 18 6.31 5.39 12.17
C GLN A 18 5.31 6.28 11.42
N LEU A 19 4.33 5.68 10.74
CA LEU A 19 3.32 6.40 9.97
C LEU A 19 2.47 7.34 10.84
N ILE A 20 2.18 6.98 12.09
CA ILE A 20 1.35 7.79 12.99
C ILE A 20 2.14 8.84 13.80
N ARG A 21 3.46 8.69 13.95
CA ARG A 21 4.31 9.61 14.74
C ARG A 21 4.83 10.79 13.94
N SER A 22 4.83 10.69 12.62
CA SER A 22 5.43 11.68 11.74
C SER A 22 4.36 12.30 10.83
N PRO A 23 3.61 13.31 11.31
CA PRO A 23 2.76 14.12 10.45
C PRO A 23 3.58 14.71 9.29
N GLY A 24 3.07 14.60 8.06
CA GLY A 24 3.79 15.03 6.86
C GLY A 24 4.98 14.15 6.48
N LEU A 25 4.99 12.86 6.85
CA LEU A 25 6.00 11.91 6.41
C LEU A 25 5.96 11.72 4.89
N VAL A 26 6.88 12.39 4.20
CA VAL A 26 7.09 12.24 2.76
C VAL A 26 8.12 11.15 2.52
N LEU A 27 7.72 10.13 1.76
CA LEU A 27 8.59 9.02 1.37
C LEU A 27 8.80 9.03 -0.14
N GLN A 28 10.04 8.85 -0.56
CA GLN A 28 10.32 8.58 -1.96
C GLN A 28 9.82 7.17 -2.28
N THR A 29 9.11 7.06 -3.39
CA THR A 29 8.62 5.79 -3.92
C THR A 29 9.21 5.56 -5.30
N THR A 30 9.32 4.31 -5.74
CA THR A 30 9.65 3.94 -7.13
C THR A 30 8.54 3.10 -7.74
N ASN A 31 8.65 2.70 -9.01
CA ASN A 31 7.91 1.53 -9.48
C ASN A 31 8.55 0.23 -8.93
N LEU A 32 7.97 -0.93 -9.23
CA LEU A 32 8.49 -2.25 -8.80
C LEU A 32 9.86 -2.62 -9.42
N ALA A 33 10.36 -1.84 -10.39
CA ALA A 33 11.69 -1.98 -11.00
C ALA A 33 12.69 -0.95 -10.48
N GLY A 34 12.37 -0.21 -9.41
CA GLY A 34 13.30 0.73 -8.77
C GLY A 34 13.51 2.00 -9.58
N GLU A 35 12.65 2.25 -10.57
CA GLU A 35 12.72 3.37 -11.50
C GLU A 35 11.59 4.37 -11.22
N ASN A 36 11.65 5.53 -11.86
CA ASN A 36 10.61 6.58 -11.80
C ASN A 36 10.32 7.03 -10.36
N PRO A 37 11.31 7.61 -9.66
CA PRO A 37 11.13 8.09 -8.29
C PRO A 37 10.03 9.15 -8.23
N LEU A 38 9.22 9.10 -7.17
CA LEU A 38 8.15 10.05 -6.88
C LEU A 38 7.93 10.12 -5.38
N ASP A 39 7.88 11.33 -4.84
CA ASP A 39 7.57 11.55 -3.43
C ASP A 39 6.08 11.36 -3.16
N VAL A 40 5.75 10.64 -2.09
CA VAL A 40 4.39 10.40 -1.62
C VAL A 40 4.31 10.76 -0.15
N ASP A 41 3.38 11.66 0.18
CA ASP A 41 3.02 11.97 1.55
C ASP A 41 2.14 10.84 2.12
N LEU A 42 2.65 10.21 3.18
CA LEU A 42 2.00 9.17 3.98
C LEU A 42 1.86 9.60 5.45
N GLY A 43 2.05 10.88 5.76
CA GLY A 43 1.81 11.40 7.10
C GLY A 43 0.35 11.24 7.50
N ALA A 44 0.10 10.62 8.64
CA ALA A 44 -1.25 10.44 9.16
C ALA A 44 -1.66 11.63 10.05
N THR A 45 -2.88 12.15 9.87
CA THR A 45 -3.47 13.15 10.77
C THR A 45 -4.18 12.52 11.98
N GLY A 46 -4.36 11.21 11.93
CA GLY A 46 -4.97 10.37 12.95
C GLY A 46 -4.94 8.91 12.49
N TYR A 47 -5.42 8.00 13.33
CA TYR A 47 -5.51 6.59 12.97
C TYR A 47 -6.78 5.95 13.52
N GLU A 48 -7.24 4.91 12.83
CA GLU A 48 -8.34 4.06 13.28
C GLU A 48 -8.04 2.59 13.00
N LEU A 49 -8.71 1.69 13.73
CA LEU A 49 -8.75 0.27 13.40
C LEU A 49 -9.96 0.02 12.50
N MET A 50 -9.79 -0.77 11.45
CA MET A 50 -10.87 -1.13 10.54
C MET A 50 -12.02 -1.81 11.29
N GLN A 51 -13.23 -1.31 11.08
CA GLN A 51 -14.48 -1.87 11.60
C GLN A 51 -15.23 -2.59 10.48
N LYS A 52 -16.19 -3.45 10.85
CA LYS A 52 -17.11 -4.09 9.89
C LYS A 52 -18.57 -3.75 10.28
N PRO A 53 -19.25 -2.87 9.53
CA PRO A 53 -18.78 -2.12 8.37
C PRO A 53 -17.75 -1.02 8.73
N PRO A 54 -16.96 -0.50 7.77
CA PRO A 54 -16.07 0.62 8.02
C PRO A 54 -16.83 1.84 8.54
N ARG A 55 -16.19 2.60 9.44
CA ARG A 55 -16.75 3.85 9.95
C ARG A 55 -16.81 4.89 8.83
N MET A 56 -17.87 5.70 8.81
CA MET A 56 -17.94 6.88 7.94
C MET A 56 -16.96 7.95 8.42
N LEU A 57 -15.99 8.27 7.58
CA LEU A 57 -14.90 9.23 7.82
C LEU A 57 -15.19 10.60 7.19
N GLY A 58 -15.93 10.63 6.07
CA GLY A 58 -16.21 11.86 5.33
C GLY A 58 -14.95 12.51 4.74
N ARG A 59 -15.08 13.72 4.23
CA ARG A 59 -13.98 14.40 3.51
C ARG A 59 -12.77 14.68 4.40
N ASP A 60 -13.00 14.98 5.67
CA ASP A 60 -11.96 15.36 6.62
C ASP A 60 -11.12 14.15 7.07
N GLY A 61 -11.63 12.93 6.86
CA GLY A 61 -10.91 11.70 7.18
C GLY A 61 -9.94 11.19 6.12
N MET A 62 -9.67 11.94 5.04
CA MET A 62 -8.72 11.53 3.99
C MET A 62 -7.29 11.32 4.51
N GLY A 63 -6.91 11.99 5.60
CA GLY A 63 -5.60 11.86 6.25
C GLY A 63 -5.53 10.77 7.33
N ILE A 64 -6.66 10.16 7.70
CA ILE A 64 -6.71 9.12 8.73
C ILE A 64 -6.13 7.82 8.17
N LEU A 65 -5.14 7.26 8.88
CA LEU A 65 -4.58 5.95 8.58
C LEU A 65 -5.43 4.86 9.23
N VAL A 66 -6.14 4.09 8.42
CA VAL A 66 -6.91 2.93 8.86
C VAL A 66 -6.02 1.70 8.83
N ARG A 67 -5.80 1.07 9.99
CA ARG A 67 -5.16 -0.24 10.10
C ARG A 67 -6.19 -1.34 9.90
N CYS A 68 -5.99 -2.17 8.89
CA CYS A 68 -6.87 -3.28 8.60
C CYS A 68 -6.72 -4.41 9.62
N TYR A 69 -7.74 -5.27 9.75
CA TYR A 69 -7.67 -6.41 10.65
C TYR A 69 -6.78 -7.53 10.09
N VAL A 70 -6.18 -8.34 10.97
CA VAL A 70 -5.44 -9.54 10.57
C VAL A 70 -6.38 -10.47 9.80
N GLY A 71 -6.04 -10.77 8.54
CA GLY A 71 -6.92 -11.51 7.62
C GLY A 71 -7.75 -10.63 6.68
N TYR A 72 -7.56 -9.31 6.65
CA TYR A 72 -7.99 -8.45 5.53
C TYR A 72 -6.96 -8.57 4.41
N GLU A 73 -6.98 -9.70 3.73
CA GLU A 73 -5.79 -10.32 3.13
C GLU A 73 -5.04 -9.49 2.07
N ARG A 74 -5.63 -8.42 1.55
CA ARG A 74 -4.98 -7.60 0.51
C ARG A 74 -4.25 -6.38 1.04
N PHE A 75 -4.76 -5.63 2.02
CA PHE A 75 -4.14 -4.37 2.45
C PHE A 75 -3.97 -4.30 3.96
N SER A 76 -2.76 -3.95 4.41
CA SER A 76 -2.46 -3.73 5.84
C SER A 76 -2.98 -2.38 6.32
N PHE A 77 -2.91 -1.36 5.47
CA PHE A 77 -3.36 -0.01 5.79
C PHE A 77 -4.13 0.63 4.63
N ILE A 78 -5.01 1.56 4.95
CA ILE A 78 -5.71 2.42 3.99
C ILE A 78 -5.65 3.87 4.49
N GLN A 79 -5.39 4.82 3.60
CA GLN A 79 -5.43 6.25 3.89
C GLN A 79 -6.10 6.99 2.73
N GLY A 80 -7.36 7.40 2.93
CA GLY A 80 -8.16 7.97 1.84
C GLY A 80 -8.29 7.01 0.66
N TYR A 81 -7.76 7.41 -0.51
CA TYR A 81 -7.68 6.59 -1.73
C TYR A 81 -6.34 5.85 -1.90
N ARG A 82 -5.49 5.82 -0.87
CA ARG A 82 -4.22 5.07 -0.86
C ARG A 82 -4.41 3.74 -0.15
N PHE A 83 -4.20 2.64 -0.86
CA PHE A 83 -4.29 1.29 -0.34
C PHE A 83 -2.90 0.69 -0.23
N ILE A 84 -2.50 0.28 0.98
CA ILE A 84 -1.11 0.00 1.33
C ILE A 84 -0.96 -1.46 1.72
N GLN A 85 -0.17 -2.20 0.93
CA GLN A 85 0.27 -3.55 1.22
C GLN A 85 1.65 -3.51 1.89
N VAL A 86 1.86 -4.36 2.90
CA VAL A 86 3.10 -4.38 3.68
C VAL A 86 3.58 -5.81 3.82
N SER A 87 4.87 -6.03 3.59
CA SER A 87 5.47 -7.36 3.76
C SER A 87 6.96 -7.27 4.07
N VAL A 88 7.50 -8.33 4.67
CA VAL A 88 8.97 -8.55 4.77
C VAL A 88 9.53 -9.35 3.59
N ARG A 89 8.66 -9.82 2.70
CA ARG A 89 9.03 -10.52 1.45
C ARG A 89 8.98 -9.54 0.31
N ASP A 90 9.61 -9.87 -0.81
CA ASP A 90 9.53 -9.06 -2.02
C ASP A 90 8.15 -9.18 -2.69
N PHE A 91 7.81 -8.19 -3.55
CA PHE A 91 6.49 -8.12 -4.18
C PHE A 91 6.15 -9.38 -4.99
N LYS A 92 7.11 -9.91 -5.77
CA LYS A 92 6.87 -11.10 -6.61
C LYS A 92 6.56 -12.33 -5.75
N THR A 93 7.20 -12.44 -4.60
CA THR A 93 6.97 -13.53 -3.65
C THR A 93 5.67 -13.34 -2.87
N TYR A 94 5.31 -12.10 -2.55
CA TYR A 94 4.14 -11.77 -1.73
C TYR A 94 2.82 -11.72 -2.50
N ASP A 95 2.80 -11.20 -3.73
CA ASP A 95 1.61 -11.07 -4.61
C ASP A 95 1.17 -12.44 -5.15
N LYS A 96 0.70 -13.30 -4.25
CA LYS A 96 0.26 -14.68 -4.50
C LYS A 96 -0.88 -15.05 -3.55
N GLU A 97 -1.67 -16.05 -3.96
CA GLU A 97 -2.78 -16.59 -3.17
C GLU A 97 -3.69 -15.47 -2.66
N SER A 98 -3.94 -15.39 -1.36
CA SER A 98 -4.85 -14.42 -0.76
C SER A 98 -4.36 -12.97 -0.77
N ALA A 99 -3.06 -12.74 -0.98
CA ALA A 99 -2.44 -11.42 -1.00
C ALA A 99 -2.38 -10.78 -2.40
N MET A 100 -2.87 -11.48 -3.43
CA MET A 100 -2.93 -10.96 -4.80
C MET A 100 -3.76 -9.68 -4.87
N ILE A 101 -3.16 -8.61 -5.40
CA ILE A 101 -3.86 -7.31 -5.53
C ILE A 101 -5.17 -7.44 -6.30
N GLU A 102 -5.20 -8.29 -7.33
CA GLU A 102 -6.38 -8.49 -8.18
C GLU A 102 -7.62 -8.88 -7.39
N LEU A 103 -7.45 -9.65 -6.31
CA LEU A 103 -8.55 -10.09 -5.45
C LEU A 103 -9.24 -8.93 -4.71
N ALA A 104 -8.61 -7.75 -4.62
CA ALA A 104 -9.24 -6.56 -4.07
C ALA A 104 -10.21 -5.87 -5.07
N PHE A 105 -10.06 -6.16 -6.37
CA PHE A 105 -10.92 -5.66 -7.44
C PHE A 105 -11.98 -6.68 -7.85
N ASP A 106 -11.76 -7.95 -7.51
CA ASP A 106 -12.73 -9.02 -7.75
C ASP A 106 -13.99 -8.83 -6.92
N LYS A 107 -15.13 -8.99 -7.58
CA LYS A 107 -16.46 -9.00 -6.96
C LYS A 107 -17.16 -10.32 -7.21
N GLY A 108 -17.85 -10.83 -6.19
CA GLY A 108 -18.87 -11.86 -6.40
C GLY A 108 -20.03 -11.31 -7.25
N PRO A 109 -20.85 -12.19 -7.85
CA PRO A 109 -22.03 -11.74 -8.60
C PRO A 109 -22.94 -10.84 -7.76
N GLY A 110 -23.14 -9.59 -8.21
CA GLY A 110 -23.97 -8.60 -7.52
C GLY A 110 -23.36 -7.99 -6.24
N ALA A 111 -22.12 -8.31 -5.90
CA ALA A 111 -21.41 -7.75 -4.75
C ALA A 111 -20.53 -6.56 -5.14
N LYS A 112 -20.11 -5.79 -4.13
CA LYS A 112 -19.02 -4.81 -4.25
C LYS A 112 -17.69 -5.53 -4.05
N ASN A 113 -16.63 -5.03 -4.68
CA ASN A 113 -15.29 -5.48 -4.31
C ASN A 113 -14.80 -4.79 -3.03
N GLN A 114 -13.69 -5.26 -2.49
CA GLN A 114 -13.14 -4.78 -1.22
C GLN A 114 -12.85 -3.26 -1.21
N ILE A 115 -12.37 -2.72 -2.33
CA ILE A 115 -12.06 -1.29 -2.49
C ILE A 115 -13.35 -0.47 -2.47
N GLU A 116 -14.36 -0.90 -3.24
CA GLU A 116 -15.69 -0.26 -3.30
C GLU A 116 -16.38 -0.30 -1.94
N GLU A 117 -16.37 -1.45 -1.25
CA GLU A 117 -16.95 -1.61 0.08
C GLU A 117 -16.37 -0.62 1.08
N TYR A 118 -15.04 -0.47 1.09
CA TYR A 118 -14.38 0.50 1.97
C TYR A 118 -14.74 1.94 1.59
N LEU A 119 -14.56 2.32 0.32
CA LEU A 119 -14.70 3.71 -0.10
C LEU A 119 -16.15 4.22 0.04
N ASP A 120 -17.14 3.37 -0.24
CA ASP A 120 -18.54 3.72 -0.05
C ASP A 120 -18.90 3.89 1.42
N ALA A 121 -18.42 2.99 2.29
CA ALA A 121 -18.67 3.09 3.72
C ALA A 121 -17.95 4.30 4.36
N ALA A 122 -16.69 4.51 4.01
CA ALA A 122 -15.87 5.57 4.61
C ALA A 122 -16.19 6.97 4.08
N PHE A 123 -16.51 7.10 2.78
CA PHE A 123 -16.62 8.41 2.12
C PHE A 123 -17.97 8.67 1.45
N GLY A 124 -18.90 7.72 1.51
CA GLY A 124 -20.22 7.81 0.90
C GLY A 124 -20.19 7.90 -0.64
N GLY A 125 -21.38 7.90 -1.23
CA GLY A 125 -21.55 7.88 -2.69
C GLY A 125 -21.41 6.48 -3.26
N PHE A 126 -21.20 6.41 -4.58
CA PHE A 126 -20.99 5.17 -5.30
C PHE A 126 -19.60 5.13 -5.93
N HIS A 127 -18.76 4.24 -5.43
CA HIS A 127 -17.45 3.96 -6.01
C HIS A 127 -17.51 2.75 -6.92
N GLU A 128 -16.77 2.85 -8.02
CA GLU A 128 -16.51 1.76 -8.95
C GLU A 128 -15.01 1.58 -9.01
N ALA A 129 -14.50 0.40 -8.65
CA ALA A 129 -13.08 0.07 -8.73
C ALA A 129 -12.90 -1.11 -9.69
N ILE A 130 -12.19 -0.89 -10.80
CA ILE A 130 -11.98 -1.90 -11.82
C ILE A 130 -10.50 -2.08 -12.12
N LEU A 131 -10.13 -3.33 -12.37
CA LEU A 131 -8.83 -3.70 -12.92
C LEU A 131 -8.97 -3.83 -14.44
N ILE A 132 -8.36 -2.90 -15.18
CA ILE A 132 -8.38 -2.90 -16.64
C ILE A 132 -7.11 -3.56 -17.18
N GLY A 133 -7.28 -4.40 -18.20
CA GLY A 133 -6.19 -5.09 -18.87
C GLY A 133 -6.23 -6.59 -18.64
N ARG A 134 -5.60 -7.35 -19.54
CA ARG A 134 -5.40 -8.80 -19.39
C ARG A 134 -3.92 -9.11 -19.57
N GLY A 135 -3.37 -9.98 -18.73
CA GLY A 135 -1.97 -10.42 -18.84
C GLY A 135 -0.97 -9.38 -18.31
N ILE A 136 0.04 -9.04 -19.12
CA ILE A 136 1.28 -8.37 -18.69
C ILE A 136 1.17 -6.86 -18.45
N ARG A 137 -0.01 -6.25 -18.54
CA ARG A 137 -0.19 -4.83 -18.25
C ARG A 137 -1.58 -4.56 -17.71
N LYS A 138 -1.65 -4.24 -16.44
CA LYS A 138 -2.87 -3.93 -15.70
C LYS A 138 -2.89 -2.44 -15.35
N ARG A 139 -4.10 -1.91 -15.20
CA ARG A 139 -4.37 -0.53 -14.77
C ARG A 139 -5.48 -0.55 -13.74
N PHE A 140 -5.34 0.27 -12.71
CA PHE A 140 -6.39 0.49 -11.73
C PHE A 140 -7.21 1.71 -12.13
N GLU A 141 -8.52 1.56 -12.25
CA GLU A 141 -9.42 2.70 -12.37
C GLU A 141 -10.42 2.69 -11.22
N VAL A 142 -10.39 3.77 -10.44
CA VAL A 142 -11.37 4.01 -9.39
C VAL A 142 -12.14 5.28 -9.73
N LYS A 143 -13.46 5.19 -9.74
CA LYS A 143 -14.38 6.31 -9.97
C LYS A 143 -15.22 6.53 -8.72
N LYS A 144 -15.59 7.78 -8.46
CA LYS A 144 -16.65 8.15 -7.52
C LYS A 144 -17.74 8.85 -8.30
N ASP A 145 -18.96 8.33 -8.27
CA ASP A 145 -20.13 8.88 -8.97
C ASP A 145 -19.83 9.15 -10.46
N GLY A 146 -19.13 8.21 -11.11
CA GLY A 146 -18.71 8.29 -12.51
C GLY A 146 -17.44 9.12 -12.77
N ILE A 147 -16.90 9.84 -11.78
CA ILE A 147 -15.72 10.71 -11.91
C ILE A 147 -14.45 9.97 -11.51
N LEU A 148 -13.46 9.92 -12.39
CA LEU A 148 -12.16 9.27 -12.14
C LEU A 148 -11.39 9.89 -10.96
N ARG A 149 -10.93 9.04 -10.04
CA ARG A 149 -10.11 9.38 -8.88
C ARG A 149 -8.62 9.25 -9.21
N LYS A 150 -8.03 10.36 -9.67
CA LYS A 150 -6.59 10.42 -10.02
C LYS A 150 -5.66 10.26 -8.80
N ASP A 151 -6.22 10.47 -7.61
CA ASP A 151 -5.58 10.32 -6.30
C ASP A 151 -5.56 8.88 -5.78
N PHE A 152 -6.21 7.93 -6.47
CA PHE A 152 -6.10 6.52 -6.15
C PHE A 152 -4.67 6.00 -6.35
N LYS A 153 -4.15 5.29 -5.35
CA LYS A 153 -2.81 4.69 -5.36
C LYS A 153 -2.83 3.34 -4.66
N VAL A 154 -2.11 2.38 -5.25
CA VAL A 154 -1.70 1.16 -4.56
C VAL A 154 -0.21 1.27 -4.23
N ILE A 155 0.13 1.08 -2.96
CA ILE A 155 1.49 1.24 -2.44
C ILE A 155 1.90 -0.09 -1.80
N TYR A 156 3.10 -0.54 -2.11
CA TYR A 156 3.75 -1.69 -1.51
C TYR A 156 4.97 -1.25 -0.71
N ILE A 157 5.00 -1.61 0.58
CA ILE A 157 6.11 -1.30 1.47
C ILE A 157 6.80 -2.59 1.89
N CYS A 158 8.06 -2.75 1.48
CA CYS A 158 8.86 -3.92 1.85
C CYS A 158 9.80 -3.64 3.03
N GLY A 159 9.73 -4.49 4.05
CA GLY A 159 10.54 -4.41 5.27
C GLY A 159 11.95 -4.96 5.12
N ARG A 160 12.16 -5.87 4.18
CA ARG A 160 13.49 -6.32 3.77
C ARG A 160 13.91 -5.40 2.63
N GLY A 161 15.20 -5.08 2.54
CA GLY A 161 15.69 -4.71 1.21
C GLY A 161 15.35 -5.88 0.29
N ASP A 162 14.63 -5.66 -0.81
CA ASP A 162 14.25 -6.68 -1.80
C ASP A 162 15.44 -7.32 -2.55
N PHE A 163 16.60 -7.39 -1.89
CA PHE A 163 17.93 -7.43 -2.48
C PHE A 163 18.69 -8.63 -1.93
N GLY A 164 19.22 -9.43 -2.85
CA GLY A 164 19.93 -10.67 -2.55
C GLY A 164 21.00 -10.49 -1.48
N GLU A 165 21.24 -11.56 -0.73
CA GLU A 165 22.41 -11.68 0.13
C GLU A 165 23.67 -11.65 -0.74
N GLY A 166 24.30 -10.48 -0.80
CA GLY A 166 25.50 -10.31 -1.60
C GLY A 166 26.05 -8.89 -1.51
N ALA A 167 27.08 -8.74 -0.68
CA ALA A 167 28.07 -7.67 -0.67
C ALA A 167 27.64 -6.26 -0.22
N SER A 168 28.34 -5.80 0.83
CA SER A 168 28.61 -4.38 1.11
C SER A 168 27.43 -3.41 1.10
N GLY A 169 26.63 -3.41 2.17
CA GLY A 169 26.13 -2.17 2.82
C GLY A 169 25.30 -1.16 2.02
N LYS A 170 24.96 -1.42 0.75
CA LYS A 170 24.03 -0.65 -0.07
C LYS A 170 22.95 -1.62 -0.52
N HIS A 171 21.78 -1.51 0.10
CA HIS A 171 20.56 -2.15 -0.36
C HIS A 171 20.34 -1.74 -1.84
N GLY A 172 20.20 -2.71 -2.74
CA GLY A 172 20.03 -2.47 -4.18
C GLY A 172 18.70 -1.76 -4.50
N LEU A 173 18.47 -1.42 -5.76
CA LEU A 173 17.17 -0.91 -6.24
C LEU A 173 16.22 -2.08 -6.52
N PRO A 174 14.89 -1.95 -6.30
CA PRO A 174 13.89 -2.95 -6.71
C PRO A 174 14.14 -3.39 -8.15
N ASN A 175 14.11 -4.68 -8.47
CA ASN A 175 14.40 -5.16 -9.83
C ASN A 175 13.36 -6.17 -10.31
N HIS A 176 12.09 -5.97 -9.95
CA HIS A 176 10.98 -6.80 -10.44
C HIS A 176 10.46 -6.30 -11.78
N LYS A 177 11.33 -6.20 -12.79
CA LYS A 177 11.00 -5.64 -14.11
C LYS A 177 9.73 -6.21 -14.74
N LEU A 178 9.53 -7.53 -14.66
CA LEU A 178 8.31 -8.17 -15.17
C LEU A 178 7.05 -7.76 -14.39
N LYS A 179 7.14 -7.63 -13.07
CA LYS A 179 6.02 -7.15 -12.24
C LYS A 179 5.79 -5.65 -12.44
N ALA A 180 6.82 -4.86 -12.74
CA ALA A 180 6.65 -3.45 -13.09
C ALA A 180 5.96 -3.25 -14.45
N LEU A 181 6.10 -4.21 -15.37
CA LEU A 181 5.28 -4.24 -16.60
C LEU A 181 3.84 -4.62 -16.28
N GLU A 182 3.65 -5.65 -15.45
CA GLU A 182 2.34 -6.15 -15.03
C GLU A 182 1.53 -5.10 -14.25
N TYR A 183 2.16 -4.43 -13.29
CA TYR A 183 1.58 -3.44 -12.39
C TYR A 183 2.38 -2.13 -12.43
N PRO A 184 2.29 -1.37 -13.54
CA PRO A 184 3.06 -0.14 -13.71
C PRO A 184 2.68 0.98 -12.74
N GLU A 185 1.49 0.90 -12.14
CA GLU A 185 0.93 1.91 -11.24
C GLU A 185 1.17 1.61 -9.76
N VAL A 186 1.66 0.42 -9.41
CA VAL A 186 2.04 0.09 -8.03
C VAL A 186 3.31 0.85 -7.65
N ARG A 187 3.22 1.60 -6.55
CA ARG A 187 4.35 2.31 -5.97
C ARG A 187 5.05 1.43 -4.95
N HIS A 188 6.36 1.48 -4.94
CA HIS A 188 7.22 0.68 -4.09
C HIS A 188 7.99 1.56 -3.12
N ILE A 189 8.09 1.13 -1.86
CA ILE A 189 8.91 1.77 -0.82
C ILE A 189 9.76 0.69 -0.16
N CYS A 190 11.07 0.93 -0.06
CA CYS A 190 11.93 0.07 0.73
C CYS A 190 12.08 0.64 2.14
N PHE A 191 11.70 -0.12 3.17
CA PHE A 191 11.75 0.34 4.56
C PHE A 191 13.17 0.66 5.06
N GLY A 192 14.22 0.23 4.35
CA GLY A 192 15.58 0.71 4.60
C GLY A 192 15.71 2.24 4.55
N GLU A 193 14.84 2.91 3.78
CA GLU A 193 14.78 4.36 3.62
C GLU A 193 14.12 5.05 4.82
N LEU A 194 13.15 4.40 5.48
CA LEU A 194 12.45 4.91 6.66
C LEU A 194 13.34 5.00 7.92
N LYS A 195 14.41 4.20 8.00
CA LYS A 195 15.40 4.32 9.08
C LYS A 195 16.33 5.52 8.95
N GLN A 196 16.38 6.15 7.77
CA GLN A 196 17.21 7.34 7.55
C GLN A 196 16.44 8.64 7.84
N SER A 197 15.11 8.63 7.80
CA SER A 197 14.29 9.77 8.22
C SER A 197 14.28 10.02 9.74
N ASP A 198 14.71 9.04 10.55
CA ASP A 198 14.94 9.17 12.00
C ASP A 198 16.27 9.87 12.35
N LEU A 199 17.03 10.40 11.38
CA LEU A 199 18.30 11.13 11.60
C LEU A 199 18.19 12.66 11.45
N ALA A 200 16.97 13.21 11.40
CA ALA A 200 16.75 14.66 11.23
C ALA A 200 15.85 15.31 12.31
N LEU A 201 15.73 14.69 13.50
CA LEU A 201 15.14 15.31 14.69
C LEU A 201 16.04 15.10 15.92
#